data_AF-A0A1S2VE51-F1
#
_entry.id   AF-A0A1S2VE51-F1
#
_cell.length_a   1.000
_cell.length_b   1.000
_cell.length_c   1.000
_cell.angle_alpha   90.00
_cell.angle_beta   90.00
_cell.angle_gamma   90.00
#
_symmetry.space_group_name_H-M   'P 1'
#
loop_
_entity.id
_entity.type
_entity.pdbx_description
1 polymer ?
#
loop_
_entity_poly.entity_id
_entity_poly.type
_entity_poly.pdbx_seq_one_letter_code
_entity_poly.pdbx_strand_id
1 'polypeptide(L)'
;MLVDQATNHYLTPLDMKHLNITAAFLLLMAWLALCSYSYMYRRIVVTLFAPENTVSFRYTTRRAEFNMREEVSWKTGERKYATIEAHFNRYRQCHPTTADTVLYRTFRKDAWQFWNWFAFFTHPRYKLPYIDPATVPQSPRTIPPGICPEEG
;
A
#
# COMPACT_ATOMS: atom_id res chain seq x y z
N MET A 1 -77.92 10.11 18.23
CA MET A 1 -77.12 9.01 17.65
C MET A 1 -76.53 9.53 16.34
N LEU A 2 -75.28 9.96 16.37
CA LEU A 2 -74.46 10.23 15.18
C LEU A 2 -73.66 8.95 14.95
N VAL A 3 -73.93 8.25 13.85
CA VAL A 3 -73.15 7.08 13.44
C VAL A 3 -72.09 7.59 12.47
N ASP A 4 -70.86 7.71 12.96
CA ASP A 4 -69.70 8.03 12.15
C ASP A 4 -69.49 6.94 11.08
N GLN A 5 -69.68 7.29 9.81
CA GLN A 5 -69.28 6.47 8.68
C GLN A 5 -67.76 6.54 8.55
N ALA A 6 -67.07 5.56 9.14
CA ALA A 6 -65.67 5.29 8.84
C ALA A 6 -65.54 4.85 7.38
N THR A 7 -65.09 5.76 6.51
CA THR A 7 -64.71 5.46 5.12
C THR A 7 -63.46 4.60 5.12
N ASN A 8 -63.63 3.28 4.98
CA ASN A 8 -62.54 2.35 4.68
C ASN A 8 -62.04 2.63 3.25
N HIS A 9 -61.05 3.51 3.13
CA HIS A 9 -60.27 3.67 1.90
C HIS A 9 -59.42 2.41 1.69
N TYR A 10 -59.95 1.44 0.94
CA TYR A 10 -59.18 0.30 0.46
C TYR A 10 -58.20 0.78 -0.63
N LEU A 11 -56.91 0.56 -0.40
CA LEU A 11 -55.86 0.84 -1.38
C LEU A 11 -56.09 -0.01 -2.64
N THR A 12 -56.05 0.64 -3.81
CA THR A 12 -56.29 -0.03 -5.10
C THR A 12 -55.09 -0.91 -5.50
N PRO A 13 -55.31 -2.01 -6.24
CA PRO A 13 -54.25 -2.98 -6.59
C PRO A 13 -53.13 -2.41 -7.47
N LEU A 14 -53.34 -1.25 -8.09
CA LEU A 14 -52.30 -0.52 -8.85
C LEU A 14 -51.21 0.03 -7.91
N ASP A 15 -51.61 0.47 -6.71
CA ASP A 15 -50.72 1.09 -5.71
C ASP A 15 -49.72 0.07 -5.14
N MET A 16 -50.14 -1.19 -4.99
CA MET A 16 -49.29 -2.27 -4.48
C MET A 16 -48.09 -2.60 -5.39
N LYS A 17 -48.19 -2.40 -6.71
CA LYS A 17 -47.06 -2.65 -7.63
C LYS A 17 -45.98 -1.56 -7.53
N HIS A 18 -46.40 -0.30 -7.42
CA HIS A 18 -45.47 0.82 -7.27
C HIS A 18 -44.76 0.78 -5.91
N LEU A 19 -45.44 0.32 -4.85
CA LEU A 19 -44.84 0.11 -3.54
C LEU A 19 -43.72 -0.96 -3.58
N ASN A 20 -43.91 -2.05 -4.35
CA ASN A 20 -42.90 -3.09 -4.48
C ASN A 20 -41.65 -2.63 -5.25
N ILE A 21 -41.83 -1.83 -6.31
CA ILE A 21 -40.70 -1.30 -7.10
C ILE A 21 -39.90 -0.28 -6.30
N THR A 22 -40.57 0.63 -5.59
CA THR A 22 -39.90 1.63 -4.75
C THR A 22 -39.15 0.98 -3.59
N ALA A 23 -39.74 -0.02 -2.92
CA ALA A 23 -39.07 -0.80 -1.90
C ALA A 23 -37.83 -1.52 -2.43
N ALA A 24 -37.91 -2.16 -3.62
CA ALA A 24 -36.77 -2.83 -4.24
C ALA A 24 -35.63 -1.86 -4.57
N PHE A 25 -35.94 -0.65 -5.06
CA PHE A 25 -34.93 0.38 -5.34
C PHE A 25 -34.22 0.86 -4.06
N LEU A 26 -34.96 1.10 -2.98
CA LEU A 26 -34.37 1.51 -1.70
C LEU A 26 -33.47 0.42 -1.11
N LEU A 27 -33.85 -0.85 -1.20
CA LEU A 27 -33.02 -1.97 -0.78
C LEU A 27 -31.73 -2.08 -1.60
N LEU A 28 -31.80 -1.89 -2.91
CA LEU A 28 -30.61 -1.87 -3.78
C LEU A 28 -29.67 -0.73 -3.40
N MET A 29 -30.19 0.48 -3.17
CA MET A 29 -29.40 1.64 -2.77
C MET A 29 -28.73 1.42 -1.40
N ALA A 30 -29.45 0.85 -0.43
CA ALA A 30 -28.90 0.51 0.87
C ALA A 30 -27.78 -0.55 0.76
N TRP A 31 -27.97 -1.56 -0.08
CA TRP A 31 -26.95 -2.59 -0.34
C TRP A 31 -25.69 -2.00 -0.98
N LEU A 32 -25.85 -1.14 -2.00
CA LEU A 32 -24.72 -0.44 -2.62
C LEU A 32 -23.97 0.46 -1.62
N ALA A 33 -24.69 1.16 -0.75
CA ALA A 33 -24.09 1.96 0.32
C ALA A 33 -23.27 1.08 1.28
N LEU A 34 -23.80 -0.07 1.71
CA LEU A 34 -23.08 -1.03 2.56
C LEU A 34 -21.84 -1.61 1.86
N CYS A 35 -21.94 -1.97 0.59
CA CYS A 35 -20.80 -2.43 -0.20
C CYS A 35 -19.71 -1.35 -0.32
N SER A 36 -20.10 -0.10 -0.59
CA SER A 36 -19.17 1.02 -0.68
C SER A 36 -18.51 1.32 0.67
N TYR A 37 -19.26 1.23 1.77
CA TYR A 37 -18.75 1.41 3.12
C TYR A 37 -17.76 0.30 3.49
N SER A 38 -18.08 -0.95 3.19
CA SER A 38 -17.17 -2.09 3.40
C SER A 38 -15.86 -1.93 2.61
N TYR A 39 -15.95 -1.51 1.35
CA TYR A 39 -14.77 -1.24 0.53
C TYR A 39 -13.91 -0.10 1.10
N MET A 40 -14.54 1.03 1.46
CA MET A 40 -13.85 2.18 2.04
C MET A 40 -13.25 1.85 3.40
N TYR A 41 -13.96 1.15 4.27
CA TYR A 41 -13.48 0.66 5.54
C TYR A 41 -12.27 -0.23 5.36
N ARG A 42 -12.32 -1.20 4.43
CA ARG A 42 -11.18 -2.04 4.09
C ARG A 42 -9.99 -1.22 3.62
N ARG A 43 -10.18 -0.22 2.76
CA ARG A 43 -9.07 0.64 2.31
C ARG A 43 -8.48 1.47 3.44
N ILE A 44 -9.30 2.07 4.30
CA ILE A 44 -8.84 2.87 5.44
C ILE A 44 -8.08 1.97 6.42
N VAL A 45 -8.65 0.83 6.79
CA VAL A 45 -8.02 -0.14 7.70
C VAL A 45 -6.72 -0.67 7.12
N VAL A 46 -6.66 -1.06 5.85
CA VAL A 46 -5.42 -1.53 5.23
C VAL A 46 -4.38 -0.41 5.15
N THR A 47 -4.78 0.82 4.86
CA THR A 47 -3.84 1.95 4.76
C THR A 47 -3.26 2.33 6.12
N LEU A 48 -4.09 2.32 7.16
CA LEU A 48 -3.66 2.63 8.53
C LEU A 48 -2.90 1.46 9.14
N PHE A 49 -3.42 0.24 9.11
CA PHE A 49 -2.85 -0.88 9.86
C PHE A 49 -1.87 -1.73 9.05
N ALA A 50 -1.79 -1.58 7.73
CA ALA A 50 -0.80 -2.23 6.89
C ALA A 50 -0.14 -1.25 5.90
N PRO A 51 0.48 -0.16 6.40
CA PRO A 51 1.12 0.86 5.55
C PRO A 51 2.30 0.29 4.77
N GLU A 52 2.85 -0.84 5.21
CA GLU A 52 3.88 -1.57 4.48
C GLU A 52 3.39 -1.99 3.08
N ASN A 53 2.08 -2.07 2.82
CA ASN A 53 1.55 -2.34 1.49
C ASN A 53 1.53 -1.11 0.58
N THR A 54 1.56 0.11 1.13
CA THR A 54 1.41 1.37 0.38
C THR A 54 2.72 2.15 0.24
N VAL A 55 3.62 2.05 1.22
CA VAL A 55 4.92 2.73 1.19
C VAL A 55 5.86 2.00 0.24
N SER A 56 6.53 2.62 -0.72
CA SER A 56 7.58 1.91 -1.49
C SER A 56 8.93 1.99 -0.76
N PHE A 57 9.52 0.85 -0.38
CA PHE A 57 10.85 0.84 0.23
C PHE A 57 11.92 0.80 -0.87
N ARG A 58 12.61 1.92 -1.07
CA ARG A 58 13.70 2.07 -2.04
C ARG A 58 15.03 2.32 -1.34
N TYR A 59 16.07 1.68 -1.86
CA TYR A 59 17.42 1.68 -1.34
C TYR A 59 18.39 2.12 -2.42
N THR A 60 19.44 2.84 -2.02
CA THR A 60 20.45 3.31 -2.96
C THR A 60 21.80 3.52 -2.29
N THR A 61 22.88 3.52 -3.08
CA THR A 61 24.19 3.99 -2.61
C THR A 61 24.34 5.50 -2.81
N ARG A 62 25.40 6.09 -2.25
CA ARG A 62 25.58 7.55 -2.26
C ARG A 62 25.68 8.13 -3.66
N ARG A 63 26.27 7.41 -4.61
CA ARG A 63 26.38 7.84 -6.02
C ARG A 63 25.31 7.23 -6.92
N ALA A 64 24.31 6.56 -6.34
CA ALA A 64 23.24 5.87 -7.06
C ALA A 64 23.69 4.74 -7.99
N GLU A 65 24.92 4.22 -7.82
CA GLU A 65 25.42 3.07 -8.58
C GLU A 65 24.62 1.80 -8.30
N PHE A 66 24.11 1.67 -7.07
CA PHE A 66 23.13 0.67 -6.70
C PHE A 66 21.78 1.36 -6.42
N ASN A 67 20.70 0.85 -7.01
CA ASN A 67 19.34 1.31 -6.75
C ASN A 67 18.38 0.14 -6.87
N MET A 68 17.64 -0.14 -5.80
CA MET A 68 16.70 -1.26 -5.77
C MET A 68 15.48 -0.93 -4.91
N ARG A 69 14.33 -1.48 -5.29
CA ARG A 69 13.09 -1.42 -4.52
C ARG A 69 12.79 -2.80 -3.95
N GLU A 70 12.30 -2.86 -2.73
CA GLU A 70 11.75 -4.11 -2.20
C GLU A 70 10.56 -4.57 -3.03
N GLU A 71 10.62 -5.83 -3.44
CA GLU A 71 9.51 -6.52 -4.08
C GLU A 71 8.57 -7.09 -3.02
N VAL A 72 7.28 -7.02 -3.33
CA VAL A 72 6.23 -7.65 -2.55
C VAL A 72 6.03 -9.05 -3.09
N SER A 73 6.14 -10.05 -2.22
CA SER A 73 5.79 -11.44 -2.53
C SER A 73 4.31 -11.51 -2.92
N TRP A 74 4.00 -11.90 -4.15
CA TRP A 74 2.60 -12.06 -4.58
C TRP A 74 1.85 -13.17 -3.83
N LYS A 75 2.59 -14.15 -3.27
CA LYS A 75 2.02 -15.27 -2.51
C LYS A 75 1.70 -14.89 -1.06
N THR A 76 2.64 -14.21 -0.41
CA THR A 76 2.55 -13.95 1.04
C THR A 76 2.22 -12.49 1.38
N GLY A 77 2.30 -11.59 0.41
CA GLY A 77 2.21 -10.14 0.64
C GLY A 77 3.44 -9.54 1.35
N GLU A 78 4.40 -10.38 1.74
CA GLU A 78 5.55 -9.96 2.52
C GLU A 78 6.63 -9.32 1.65
N ARG A 79 7.32 -8.33 2.22
CA ARG A 79 8.45 -7.68 1.58
C ARG A 79 9.76 -8.22 2.10
N LYS A 80 10.66 -8.56 1.17
CA LYS A 80 11.89 -9.28 1.49
C LYS A 80 13.08 -8.34 1.50
N TYR A 81 13.32 -7.69 2.63
CA TYR A 81 14.56 -6.91 2.85
C TYR A 81 15.83 -7.75 2.63
N ALA A 82 15.78 -9.04 2.98
CA ALA A 82 16.88 -9.99 2.75
C ALA A 82 17.30 -10.07 1.27
N THR A 83 16.36 -9.90 0.34
CA THR A 83 16.67 -9.83 -1.09
C THR A 83 17.53 -8.61 -1.40
N ILE A 84 17.17 -7.42 -0.90
CA ILE A 84 17.98 -6.21 -1.08
C ILE A 84 19.40 -6.40 -0.53
N GLU A 85 19.52 -6.97 0.66
CA GLU A 85 20.81 -7.24 1.29
C GLU A 85 21.67 -8.20 0.46
N ALA A 86 21.07 -9.30 -0.05
CA ALA A 86 21.78 -10.23 -0.92
C ALA A 86 22.26 -9.58 -2.22
N HIS A 87 21.42 -8.79 -2.89
CA HIS A 87 21.79 -8.06 -4.10
C HIS A 87 22.88 -7.01 -3.84
N PHE A 88 22.80 -6.30 -2.71
CA PHE A 88 23.82 -5.34 -2.31
C PHE A 88 25.16 -6.01 -1.99
N ASN A 89 25.13 -7.17 -1.32
CA ASN A 89 26.33 -7.97 -1.06
C ASN A 89 27.00 -8.43 -2.35
N ARG A 90 26.22 -8.90 -3.32
CA ARG A 90 26.73 -9.25 -4.65
C ARG A 90 27.31 -8.03 -5.37
N TYR A 91 26.62 -6.88 -5.34
CA TYR A 91 27.12 -5.64 -5.92
C TYR A 91 28.49 -5.25 -5.35
N ARG A 92 28.69 -5.35 -4.04
CA ARG A 92 29.99 -5.09 -3.38
C ARG A 92 31.08 -6.05 -3.83
N GLN A 93 30.75 -7.32 -4.06
CA GLN A 93 31.69 -8.31 -4.59
C GLN A 93 32.09 -8.00 -6.04
N CYS A 94 31.16 -7.53 -6.87
CA CYS A 94 31.44 -7.15 -8.26
C CYS A 94 32.21 -5.82 -8.38
N HIS A 95 32.15 -4.94 -7.38
CA HIS A 95 32.74 -3.59 -7.42
C HIS A 95 33.65 -3.36 -6.21
N PRO A 96 34.73 -4.15 -6.02
CA PRO A 96 35.56 -4.07 -4.81
C PRO A 96 36.28 -2.72 -4.66
N THR A 97 36.45 -1.97 -5.75
CA THR A 97 37.11 -0.66 -5.77
C THR A 97 36.13 0.52 -5.62
N THR A 98 34.81 0.29 -5.57
CA THR A 98 33.85 1.38 -5.43
C THR A 98 33.89 1.99 -4.03
N ALA A 99 33.74 3.31 -3.97
CA ALA A 99 33.56 4.03 -2.70
C ALA A 99 32.16 3.80 -2.09
N ASP A 100 31.21 3.27 -2.88
CA ASP A 100 29.81 3.06 -2.52
C ASP A 100 29.61 1.78 -1.68
N THR A 101 30.18 1.76 -0.48
CA THR A 101 30.15 0.61 0.44
C THR A 101 28.94 0.56 1.36
N VAL A 102 28.18 1.66 1.45
CA VAL A 102 27.06 1.84 2.38
C VAL A 102 25.73 1.87 1.63
N LEU A 103 24.79 1.05 2.09
CA LEU A 103 23.41 1.04 1.61
C LEU A 103 22.58 2.06 2.39
N TYR A 104 21.96 3.00 1.70
CA TYR A 104 21.07 4.00 2.27
C TYR A 104 19.60 3.65 1.98
N ARG A 105 18.73 3.98 2.93
CA ARG A 105 17.28 4.06 2.67
C ARG A 105 16.93 5.44 2.16
N THR A 106 16.04 5.50 1.17
CA THR A 106 15.52 6.78 0.61
C THR A 106 14.14 7.14 1.14
N PHE A 107 13.52 6.26 1.92
CA PHE A 107 12.23 6.48 2.56
C PHE A 107 12.40 6.92 4.02
N ARG A 108 11.47 7.75 4.50
CA ARG A 108 11.43 8.27 5.87
C ARG A 108 10.62 7.34 6.78
N LYS A 109 10.93 7.38 8.08
CA LYS A 109 10.04 6.81 9.10
C LYS A 109 8.87 7.77 9.21
N ASP A 110 7.66 7.27 9.03
CA ASP A 110 6.46 8.09 9.09
C ASP A 110 6.02 8.21 10.56
N ALA A 111 6.02 9.44 11.08
CA ALA A 111 5.64 9.71 12.47
C ALA A 111 4.16 9.38 12.74
N TRP A 112 3.31 9.43 11.70
CA TRP A 112 1.90 9.07 11.82
C TRP A 112 1.70 7.57 12.10
N GLN A 113 2.69 6.74 11.75
CA GLN A 113 2.66 5.30 12.01
C GLN A 113 3.17 4.97 13.41
N PHE A 114 2.69 5.69 14.43
CA PHE A 114 3.14 5.48 15.81
C PHE A 114 2.86 4.07 16.30
N TRP A 115 1.82 3.38 15.79
CA TRP A 115 1.56 1.96 16.08
C TRP A 115 2.64 1.02 15.52
N ASN A 116 3.41 1.44 14.51
CA ASN A 116 4.49 0.67 13.90
C ASN A 116 5.88 0.99 14.51
N TRP A 117 5.90 1.65 15.67
CA TRP A 117 7.14 2.04 16.34
C TRP A 117 8.08 0.85 16.55
N PHE A 118 7.55 -0.30 16.95
CA PHE A 118 8.36 -1.50 17.21
C PHE A 118 9.17 -1.92 15.97
N ALA A 119 8.56 -1.92 14.78
CA ALA A 119 9.27 -2.22 13.55
C ALA A 119 10.38 -1.21 13.25
N PHE A 120 10.17 0.08 13.55
CA PHE A 120 11.17 1.13 13.36
C PHE A 120 12.45 0.94 14.18
N PHE A 121 12.38 0.19 15.29
CA PHE A 121 13.52 -0.12 16.15
C PHE A 121 14.09 -1.52 15.92
N THR A 122 13.25 -2.51 15.62
CA THR A 122 13.69 -3.90 15.50
C THR A 122 14.09 -4.30 14.09
N HIS A 123 13.37 -3.81 13.06
CA HIS A 123 13.58 -4.28 11.70
C HIS A 123 14.87 -3.69 11.09
N PRO A 124 15.75 -4.51 10.48
CA PRO A 124 17.05 -4.07 9.97
C PRO A 124 16.98 -2.92 8.95
N ARG A 125 15.97 -2.91 8.06
CA ARG A 125 15.72 -1.81 7.10
C ARG A 125 15.74 -0.41 7.71
N TYR A 126 15.27 -0.25 8.94
CA TYR A 126 15.17 1.06 9.61
C TYR A 126 16.44 1.45 10.38
N LYS A 127 17.40 0.52 10.49
CA LYS A 127 18.76 0.76 11.02
C LYS A 127 19.69 1.35 9.96
N LEU A 128 19.32 1.26 8.67
CA LEU A 128 20.07 1.88 7.59
C LEU A 128 20.05 3.42 7.67
N PRO A 129 21.17 4.08 7.30
CA PRO A 129 21.22 5.53 7.23
C PRO A 129 20.24 6.06 6.18
N TYR A 130 19.63 7.20 6.48
CA TYR A 130 18.72 7.89 5.57
C TYR A 130 19.51 8.81 4.63
N ILE A 131 19.15 8.80 3.35
CA ILE A 131 19.57 9.82 2.38
C ILE A 131 18.34 10.44 1.72
N ASP A 132 18.38 11.75 1.50
CA ASP A 132 17.29 12.43 0.80
C ASP A 132 17.33 12.08 -0.69
N PRO A 133 16.26 11.50 -1.26
CA PRO A 133 16.23 11.13 -2.67
C PRO A 133 16.48 12.33 -3.62
N ALA A 134 16.22 13.56 -3.21
CA ALA A 134 16.51 14.75 -4.00
C ALA A 134 18.01 15.07 -4.09
N THR A 135 18.82 14.55 -3.16
CA THR A 135 20.28 14.77 -3.11
C THR A 135 21.07 13.68 -3.83
N VAL A 136 20.40 12.58 -4.19
CA VAL A 136 21.02 11.44 -4.86
C VAL A 136 21.14 11.75 -6.36
N PRO A 137 22.35 11.66 -6.96
CA PRO A 137 22.50 11.81 -8.40
C PRO A 137 21.58 10.83 -9.14
N GLN A 138 20.99 11.26 -10.25
CA GLN A 138 20.26 10.31 -11.09
C GLN A 138 21.27 9.34 -11.72
N SER A 139 21.08 8.05 -11.46
CA SER A 139 21.95 7.03 -12.05
C SER A 139 21.82 7.07 -13.58
N PRO A 140 22.93 7.24 -14.32
CA PRO A 140 22.90 7.17 -15.78
C PRO A 140 22.71 5.75 -16.31
N ARG A 141 22.72 4.72 -15.45
CA ARG A 141 22.74 3.30 -15.86
C ARG A 141 21.49 2.54 -15.42
N THR A 142 20.86 1.88 -16.38
CA THR A 142 19.83 0.83 -16.21
C THR A 142 20.46 -0.57 -16.14
N ILE A 143 21.70 -0.71 -15.67
CA ILE A 143 22.26 -2.07 -15.48
C ILE A 143 21.45 -2.73 -14.36
N PRO A 144 20.83 -3.90 -14.61
CA PRO A 144 20.07 -4.60 -13.59
C PRO A 144 20.97 -4.87 -12.37
N PRO A 145 20.53 -4.53 -11.15
CA PRO A 145 21.32 -4.76 -9.95
C PRO A 145 21.60 -6.25 -9.77
N GLY A 146 22.85 -6.67 -10.01
CA GLY A 146 23.31 -8.05 -9.76
C GLY A 146 24.02 -8.74 -10.93
N ILE A 147 24.16 -8.10 -12.08
CA ILE A 147 25.08 -8.55 -13.14
C ILE A 147 26.41 -7.86 -12.90
N CYS A 148 27.44 -8.62 -12.52
CA CYS A 148 28.81 -8.07 -12.52
C CYS A 148 29.13 -7.68 -13.97
N PRO A 149 29.70 -6.49 -14.23
CA PRO A 149 30.20 -6.19 -15.57
C PRO A 149 31.18 -7.30 -15.96
N GLU A 150 31.08 -7.82 -17.18
CA GLU A 150 32.08 -8.76 -17.67
C GLU A 150 33.44 -8.07 -17.65
N GLU A 151 34.45 -8.76 -17.09
CA GLU A 151 35.82 -8.24 -17.01
C GLU A 151 36.30 -7.96 -18.44
N GLY A 152 36.46 -6.68 -18.77
CA GLY A 152 37.01 -6.20 -20.03
C GLY A 152 38.52 -6.03 -19.96
#